data_AF-A0A8B7N4U1-F1
#
_entry.id   AF-A0A8B7N4U1-F1
#
_cell.length_a   1.000
_cell.length_b   1.000
_cell.length_c   1.000
_cell.angle_alpha   90.00
_cell.angle_beta   90.00
_cell.angle_gamma   90.00
#
_symmetry.space_group_name_H-M   'P 1'
#
loop_
_entity.id
_entity.type
_entity.pdbx_description
1 polymer ?
#
loop_
_entity_poly.entity_id
_entity_poly.type
_entity_poly.pdbx_seq_one_letter_code
_entity_poly.pdbx_strand_id
1 'polypeptide(L)'
;MNVQALCNVCENTFNSTTHKPLVLQCGHTYCLACLKDIETSGKKLCPSCREEWRGNSNKLPICYMLIPGANMAPKAAGDATGNKVDYNMCLLHSCTIEHWCCHCQVATCKKCISEMHYAHGQVAFENVVGQEIDIEQIKQSLNGNLGNKFKEGLKNSISLCNEGLALMESMKEIETKLLSWKKHLLAQEKNLSACMEDLENTSEAALKAKFDAFLKTMSWCDVVKEILLSEFQLPALKVDDFGGGLQSLNEDLEAEKRHLLPKELPALAKNVSINGERMSKKILQVRPIIPVGDKATVTVVSSVEDPITSLQDLLLYLMNGRTVIHLRLLDSFFNGNSSSADDFIRLQLFLHKKFGAHLASFYGHLVYSTWAKIDVGLPQLGLHLQSGADVADVNKILNDNFDVKNVKPAPGEHSSSNGASALMTGEPFIADIAINKSINENDIVARLELKTNRLYRLHLVKLEDGDWDRCSGVVRRLLSCTLNGKLDHELWIHDCSGLSAGVMAQVANYLYNNTSIGTLRMNNHSMEEAQQHEVAAQCSQWHTTIHFSIPSF
;
A
#
# COMPACT_ATOMS: atom_id res chain seq x y z
N MET A 1 5.05 29.73 17.85
CA MET A 1 5.30 29.48 19.28
C MET A 1 6.80 29.25 19.46
N ASN A 2 7.48 30.04 20.29
CA ASN A 2 8.88 29.77 20.65
C ASN A 2 8.90 28.54 21.57
N VAL A 3 9.25 27.37 21.01
CA VAL A 3 9.44 26.16 21.83
C VAL A 3 10.72 26.35 22.63
N GLN A 4 10.59 26.71 23.91
CA GLN A 4 11.73 26.80 24.81
C GLN A 4 12.34 25.39 24.99
N ALA A 5 13.66 25.27 24.78
CA ALA A 5 14.42 24.03 24.93
C ALA A 5 14.73 23.69 26.41
N LEU A 6 13.74 23.84 27.28
CA LEU A 6 13.84 23.64 28.73
C LEU A 6 12.90 22.51 29.19
N CYS A 7 13.32 21.76 30.20
CA CYS A 7 12.47 20.76 30.84
C CYS A 7 11.44 21.43 31.75
N ASN A 8 10.14 21.16 31.56
CA ASN A 8 9.07 21.75 32.38
C ASN A 8 9.03 21.31 33.85
N VAL A 9 9.92 20.40 34.28
CA VAL A 9 9.99 19.91 35.67
C VAL A 9 11.17 20.53 36.41
N CYS A 10 12.36 20.54 35.82
CA CYS A 10 13.56 21.08 36.46
C CYS A 10 14.02 22.43 35.88
N GLU A 11 13.34 22.95 34.87
CA GLU A 11 13.64 24.19 34.14
C GLU A 11 15.05 24.25 33.51
N ASN A 12 15.77 23.13 33.52
CA ASN A 12 17.10 23.03 32.91
C ASN A 12 17.02 22.79 31.41
N THR A 13 18.02 23.30 30.70
CA THR A 13 18.20 23.08 29.26
C THR A 13 18.49 21.63 28.95
N PHE A 14 17.84 21.10 27.92
CA PHE A 14 18.10 19.74 27.46
C PHE A 14 19.53 19.57 26.94
N ASN A 15 20.10 18.37 27.09
CA ASN A 15 21.43 18.04 26.57
C ASN A 15 21.54 16.55 26.22
N SER A 16 22.64 16.12 25.60
CA SER A 16 22.84 14.73 25.16
C SER A 16 23.24 13.75 26.27
N THR A 17 23.44 14.22 27.51
CA THR A 17 24.03 13.44 28.62
C THR A 17 23.07 13.27 29.78
N THR A 18 22.94 14.28 30.64
CA THR A 18 22.19 14.24 31.90
C THR A 18 20.75 14.71 31.74
N HIS A 19 20.51 15.63 30.82
CA HIS A 19 19.20 16.22 30.55
C HIS A 19 18.66 15.80 29.18
N LYS A 20 18.72 14.48 28.87
CA LYS A 20 18.23 13.95 27.60
C LYS A 20 16.72 14.16 27.48
N PRO A 21 16.21 14.87 26.45
CA PRO A 21 14.78 15.07 26.25
C PRO A 21 14.13 13.77 25.79
N LEU A 22 13.21 13.22 26.58
CA LEU A 22 12.49 11.99 26.31
C LEU A 22 11.00 12.25 26.14
N VAL A 23 10.41 11.66 25.10
CA VAL A 23 9.01 11.84 24.73
C VAL A 23 8.16 10.73 25.35
N LEU A 24 7.13 11.10 26.11
CA LEU A 24 6.11 10.17 26.62
C LEU A 24 5.11 9.78 25.53
N GLN A 25 4.30 8.72 25.71
CA GLN A 25 3.25 8.34 24.74
C GLN A 25 2.21 9.44 24.51
N CYS A 26 2.02 10.34 25.48
CA CYS A 26 1.13 11.50 25.37
C CYS A 26 1.75 12.69 24.59
N GLY A 27 2.99 12.57 24.11
CA GLY A 27 3.68 13.61 23.34
C GLY A 27 4.44 14.67 24.15
N HIS A 28 4.25 14.73 25.48
CA HIS A 28 5.02 15.63 26.34
C HIS A 28 6.47 15.17 26.52
N THR A 29 7.38 16.13 26.64
CA THR A 29 8.84 15.87 26.73
C THR A 29 9.42 16.33 28.07
N TYR A 30 10.23 15.47 28.69
CA TYR A 30 10.92 15.74 29.95
C TYR A 30 12.35 15.19 29.91
N CYS A 31 13.21 15.68 30.79
CA CYS A 31 14.57 15.18 30.83
C CYS A 31 14.64 13.80 31.51
N LEU A 32 15.61 12.97 31.11
CA LEU A 32 15.79 11.63 31.69
C LEU A 32 15.91 11.63 33.21
N ALA A 33 16.59 12.62 33.79
CA ALA A 33 16.71 12.74 35.25
C ALA A 33 15.32 12.87 35.91
N CYS A 34 14.50 13.81 35.44
CA CYS A 34 13.15 14.01 35.98
C CYS A 34 12.24 12.80 35.80
N LEU A 35 12.31 12.10 34.66
CA LEU A 35 11.50 10.89 34.46
C LEU A 35 11.90 9.76 35.41
N LYS A 36 13.20 9.60 35.72
CA LYS A 36 13.67 8.64 36.72
C LYS A 36 13.15 8.97 38.11
N ASP A 37 13.15 10.25 38.49
CA ASP A 37 12.64 10.69 39.80
C ASP A 37 11.13 10.44 39.93
N ILE A 38 10.37 10.61 38.84
CA ILE A 38 8.94 10.29 38.84
C ILE A 38 8.73 8.77 38.90
N GLU A 39 9.53 7.98 38.16
CA GLU A 39 9.46 6.52 38.23
C GLU A 39 9.74 5.98 39.65
N THR A 40 10.68 6.58 40.39
CA THR A 40 10.97 6.18 41.79
C THR A 40 9.87 6.60 42.77
N SER A 41 9.10 7.65 42.46
CA SER A 41 7.92 8.06 43.25
C SER A 41 6.71 7.11 43.13
N GLY A 42 6.78 6.12 42.22
CA GLY A 42 5.85 5.01 42.13
C GLY A 42 4.66 5.19 41.18
N LYS A 43 4.40 6.40 40.67
CA LYS A 43 3.34 6.66 39.69
C LYS A 43 3.90 7.28 38.41
N LYS A 44 3.85 6.53 37.31
CA LYS A 44 4.34 6.92 35.99
C LYS A 44 3.32 7.81 35.26
N LEU A 45 2.97 8.95 35.86
CA LEU A 45 1.98 9.88 35.33
C LEU A 45 2.66 11.13 34.77
N CYS A 46 2.32 11.50 33.55
CA CYS A 46 2.84 12.71 32.89
C CYS A 46 2.58 13.96 33.79
N PRO A 47 3.61 14.75 34.12
CA PRO A 47 3.44 15.96 34.92
C PRO A 47 2.42 16.97 34.35
N SER A 48 2.36 17.11 33.02
CA SER A 48 1.44 18.05 32.35
C SER A 48 0.00 17.53 32.23
N CYS A 49 -0.20 16.31 31.73
CA CYS A 49 -1.55 15.80 31.40
C CYS A 49 -2.05 14.67 32.30
N ARG A 50 -1.21 14.17 33.22
CA ARG A 50 -1.50 13.05 34.14
C ARG A 50 -1.80 11.71 33.46
N GLU A 51 -1.56 11.58 32.15
CA GLU A 51 -1.65 10.28 31.46
C GLU A 51 -0.53 9.34 31.91
N GLU A 52 -0.87 8.07 32.09
CA GLU A 52 0.10 7.03 32.45
C GLU A 52 0.97 6.64 31.25
N TRP A 53 2.30 6.64 31.44
CA TRP A 53 3.23 6.14 30.43
C TRP A 53 3.67 4.71 30.73
N ARG A 54 3.88 3.92 29.68
CA ARG A 54 4.31 2.53 29.78
C ARG A 54 5.80 2.39 29.51
N GLY A 55 6.44 1.41 30.15
CA GLY A 55 7.86 1.08 29.95
C GLY A 55 8.81 1.75 30.94
N ASN A 56 10.12 1.59 30.72
CA ASN A 56 11.18 2.21 31.52
C ASN A 56 11.63 3.51 30.85
N SER A 57 11.84 4.58 31.63
CA SER A 57 12.31 5.89 31.15
C SER A 57 13.49 5.80 30.17
N ASN A 58 14.46 4.92 30.40
CA ASN A 58 15.64 4.76 29.53
C ASN A 58 15.33 4.20 28.12
N LYS A 59 14.13 3.66 27.89
CA LYS A 59 13.69 3.10 26.60
C LYS A 59 12.76 4.03 25.82
N LEU A 60 12.46 5.21 26.37
CA LEU A 60 11.60 6.18 25.69
C LEU A 60 12.36 6.86 24.53
N PRO A 61 11.66 7.29 23.47
CA PRO A 61 12.28 8.01 22.36
C PRO A 61 12.93 9.32 22.80
N ILE A 62 14.12 9.63 22.28
CA ILE A 62 14.84 10.89 22.53
C ILE A 62 14.43 11.94 21.50
N CYS A 63 14.02 13.14 21.94
CA CYS A 63 13.72 14.28 21.08
C CYS A 63 14.96 15.13 20.80
N TYR A 64 15.79 14.71 19.85
CA TYR A 64 17.08 15.37 19.56
C TYR A 64 16.96 16.84 19.14
N MET A 65 15.80 17.29 18.63
CA MET A 65 15.55 18.69 18.27
C MET A 65 15.66 19.66 19.44
N LEU A 66 15.44 19.18 20.67
CA LEU A 66 15.46 20.01 21.87
C LEU A 66 16.86 20.13 22.48
N ILE A 67 17.86 19.40 21.98
CA ILE A 67 19.25 19.48 22.46
C ILE A 67 19.96 20.66 21.78
N PRO A 68 20.29 21.76 22.48
CA PRO A 68 21.06 22.86 21.92
C PRO A 68 22.45 22.37 21.50
N GLY A 69 22.85 22.68 20.27
CA GLY A 69 24.17 22.30 19.74
C GLY A 69 24.23 20.95 19.00
N ALA A 70 23.10 20.27 18.77
CA ALA A 70 23.06 19.14 17.82
C ALA A 70 23.27 19.56 16.35
N ASN A 71 23.30 20.88 16.09
CA ASN A 71 23.80 21.47 14.86
C ASN A 71 25.28 21.85 15.07
N MET A 72 26.19 20.90 14.84
CA MET A 72 27.55 21.30 14.48
C MET A 72 27.48 21.97 13.12
N ALA A 73 27.72 23.28 13.10
CA ALA A 73 28.08 23.97 11.86
C ALA A 73 29.21 23.18 11.18
N PRO A 74 29.16 22.96 9.86
CA PRO A 74 30.32 22.43 9.14
C PRO A 74 31.50 23.35 9.45
N LYS A 75 32.59 22.78 9.97
CA LYS A 75 33.87 23.50 10.04
C LYS A 75 34.19 23.91 8.61
N ALA A 76 34.08 25.21 8.33
CA ALA A 76 34.65 25.84 7.16
C ALA A 76 36.19 25.78 7.32
N ALA A 77 36.75 24.60 7.04
CA ALA A 77 38.13 24.50 6.60
C ALA A 77 38.07 24.73 5.09
N GLY A 78 38.56 25.90 4.68
CA GLY A 78 38.53 26.32 3.29
C GLY A 78 39.25 25.32 2.40
N ASP A 79 38.61 25.01 1.28
CA ASP A 79 39.33 24.98 0.02
C ASP A 79 38.39 25.45 -1.09
N ALA A 80 38.76 26.56 -1.73
CA ALA A 80 38.03 27.16 -2.83
C ALA A 80 38.34 26.40 -4.11
N THR A 81 37.82 25.18 -4.25
CA THR A 81 37.80 24.46 -5.53
C THR A 81 36.47 23.71 -5.68
N GLY A 82 35.52 24.38 -6.35
CA GLY A 82 34.29 23.78 -6.88
C GLY A 82 33.38 23.11 -5.83
N ASN A 83 32.41 23.87 -5.31
CA ASN A 83 31.32 23.32 -4.48
C ASN A 83 30.56 22.23 -5.26
N LYS A 84 30.99 20.96 -5.13
CA LYS A 84 30.15 19.82 -5.48
C LYS A 84 29.01 19.81 -4.47
N VAL A 85 27.82 20.18 -4.94
CA VAL A 85 26.59 19.97 -4.18
C VAL A 85 26.47 18.47 -3.92
N ASP A 86 26.44 18.08 -2.66
CA ASP A 86 26.16 16.69 -2.27
C ASP A 86 24.65 16.46 -2.36
N TYR A 87 24.22 15.87 -3.47
CA TYR A 87 22.81 15.55 -3.72
C TYR A 87 22.23 14.50 -2.75
N ASN A 88 23.07 13.88 -1.91
CA ASN A 88 22.62 12.98 -0.85
C ASN A 88 22.21 13.72 0.43
N MET A 89 22.20 15.06 0.43
CA MET A 89 21.86 15.86 1.60
C MET A 89 20.43 16.41 1.51
N CYS A 90 19.67 16.21 2.57
CA CYS A 90 18.33 16.77 2.72
C CYS A 90 18.42 18.30 2.81
N LEU A 91 17.66 18.99 1.97
CA LEU A 91 17.63 20.45 1.90
C LEU A 91 17.13 21.11 3.19
N LEU A 92 16.20 20.46 3.91
CA LEU A 92 15.58 21.03 5.12
C LEU A 92 16.47 20.88 6.35
N HIS A 93 17.20 19.78 6.45
CA HIS A 93 17.87 19.38 7.69
C HIS A 93 19.38 19.24 7.56
N SER A 94 19.91 19.34 6.34
CA SER A 94 21.32 19.12 6.01
C SER A 94 21.85 17.79 6.56
N CYS A 95 21.02 16.73 6.51
CA CYS A 95 21.42 15.35 6.83
C CYS A 95 21.39 14.42 5.61
N THR A 96 22.15 13.33 5.69
CA THR A 96 22.15 12.26 4.68
C THR A 96 20.75 11.69 4.48
N ILE A 97 20.30 11.71 3.23
CA ILE A 97 19.10 11.05 2.76
C ILE A 97 19.36 9.55 2.75
N GLU A 98 18.60 8.81 3.55
CA GLU A 98 18.82 7.37 3.76
C GLU A 98 17.53 6.54 3.53
N HIS A 99 16.38 7.21 3.44
CA HIS A 99 15.08 6.55 3.42
C HIS A 99 14.16 7.13 2.33
N TRP A 100 13.22 6.32 1.87
CA TRP A 100 12.13 6.71 0.98
C TRP A 100 10.80 6.64 1.72
N CYS A 101 10.09 7.77 1.76
CA CYS A 101 8.73 7.79 2.26
C CYS A 101 7.78 7.29 1.18
N CYS A 102 7.15 6.14 1.40
CA CYS A 102 6.29 5.51 0.40
C CYS A 102 4.97 6.26 0.20
N HIS A 103 4.46 6.89 1.26
CA HIS A 103 3.22 7.66 1.19
C HIS A 103 3.40 8.96 0.39
N CYS A 104 4.45 9.73 0.71
CA CYS A 104 4.72 11.01 0.05
C CYS A 104 5.52 10.85 -1.25
N GLN A 105 6.07 9.66 -1.50
CA GLN A 105 6.98 9.38 -2.61
C GLN A 105 8.18 10.34 -2.64
N VAL A 106 8.81 10.61 -1.50
CA VAL A 106 9.98 11.50 -1.43
C VAL A 106 11.14 10.87 -0.67
N ALA A 107 12.34 11.27 -1.06
CA ALA A 107 13.57 10.93 -0.37
C ALA A 107 13.68 11.72 0.94
N THR A 108 14.01 11.05 2.04
CA THR A 108 13.98 11.60 3.40
C THR A 108 15.25 11.25 4.18
N CYS A 109 15.73 12.19 5.01
CA CYS A 109 16.70 11.87 6.07
C CYS A 109 15.99 11.50 7.37
N LYS A 110 16.76 11.04 8.37
CA LYS A 110 16.23 10.59 9.67
C LYS A 110 15.36 11.65 10.38
N LYS A 111 15.69 12.94 10.22
CA LYS A 111 14.93 14.05 10.81
C LYS A 111 13.56 14.25 10.13
N CYS A 112 13.50 14.21 8.80
CA CYS A 112 12.25 14.23 8.04
C CYS A 112 11.27 13.15 8.53
N ILE A 113 11.77 11.94 8.78
CA ILE A 113 10.98 10.82 9.32
C ILE A 113 10.44 11.16 10.70
N SER A 114 11.28 11.63 11.62
CA SER A 114 10.82 11.93 12.99
C SER A 114 9.87 13.12 13.07
N GLU A 115 9.80 13.95 12.03
CA GLU A 115 9.02 15.19 12.00
C GLU A 115 7.80 15.06 11.08
N MET A 116 7.99 15.23 9.76
CA MET A 116 6.88 15.33 8.82
C MET A 116 6.36 13.98 8.31
N HIS A 117 7.14 12.91 8.43
CA HIS A 117 6.83 11.59 7.86
C HIS A 117 6.71 10.48 8.92
N TYR A 118 6.50 10.82 10.19
CA TYR A 118 6.58 9.86 11.31
C TYR A 118 5.51 8.75 11.27
N ALA A 119 4.38 9.02 10.63
CA ALA A 119 3.28 8.08 10.46
C ALA A 119 3.24 7.44 9.07
N HIS A 120 4.20 7.77 8.20
CA HIS A 120 4.23 7.25 6.84
C HIS A 120 5.08 5.99 6.74
N GLY A 121 4.67 5.06 5.88
CA GLY A 121 5.50 3.90 5.53
C GLY A 121 6.83 4.35 4.94
N GLN A 122 7.92 3.73 5.40
CA GLN A 122 9.27 4.10 5.02
C GLN A 122 10.10 2.86 4.69
N VAL A 123 11.00 3.01 3.72
CA VAL A 123 11.90 1.95 3.27
C VAL A 123 13.30 2.55 3.12
N ALA A 124 14.34 1.85 3.58
CA ALA A 124 15.71 2.28 3.34
C ALA A 124 16.01 2.28 1.84
N PHE A 125 16.77 3.25 1.32
CA PHE A 125 17.04 3.36 -0.11
C PHE A 125 17.65 2.08 -0.71
N GLU A 126 18.53 1.43 0.05
CA GLU A 126 19.14 0.14 -0.30
C GLU A 126 18.09 -0.94 -0.62
N ASN A 127 16.93 -0.90 0.05
CA ASN A 127 15.83 -1.83 -0.15
C ASN A 127 14.83 -1.37 -1.23
N VAL A 128 14.84 -0.08 -1.61
CA VAL A 128 14.06 0.43 -2.74
C VAL A 128 14.73 0.07 -4.07
N VAL A 129 16.06 0.17 -4.11
CA VAL A 129 16.89 -0.12 -5.29
C VAL A 129 17.32 -1.59 -5.34
N GLY A 130 17.36 -2.27 -4.20
CA GLY A 130 17.85 -3.63 -4.06
C GLY A 130 16.94 -4.69 -4.70
N GLN A 131 17.50 -5.38 -5.69
CA GLN A 131 17.08 -6.67 -6.27
C GLN A 131 15.91 -6.70 -7.27
N GLU A 132 15.25 -5.58 -7.60
CA GLU A 132 14.07 -5.61 -8.49
C GLU A 132 14.15 -4.67 -9.69
N ILE A 133 15.04 -3.68 -9.65
CA ILE A 133 15.11 -2.75 -10.77
C ILE A 133 16.04 -3.33 -11.81
N ASP A 134 15.47 -3.78 -12.94
CA ASP A 134 16.23 -4.14 -14.12
C ASP A 134 17.07 -2.94 -14.54
N ILE A 135 18.36 -3.00 -14.21
CA ILE A 135 19.33 -1.92 -14.46
C ILE A 135 19.33 -1.55 -15.95
N GLU A 136 19.11 -2.53 -16.84
CA GLU A 136 19.03 -2.25 -18.27
C GLU A 136 17.74 -1.51 -18.62
N GLN A 137 16.61 -1.84 -18.00
CA GLN A 137 15.37 -1.08 -18.16
C GLN A 137 15.50 0.36 -17.62
N ILE A 138 16.18 0.58 -16.49
CA ILE A 138 16.48 1.92 -15.99
C ILE A 138 17.35 2.67 -16.98
N LYS A 139 18.44 2.05 -17.44
CA LYS A 139 19.36 2.67 -18.40
C LYS A 139 18.63 3.05 -19.69
N GLN A 140 17.79 2.17 -20.22
CA GLN A 140 16.97 2.45 -21.40
C GLN A 140 15.98 3.59 -21.14
N SER A 141 15.36 3.63 -19.96
CA SER A 141 14.42 4.70 -19.59
C SER A 141 15.16 6.04 -19.44
N LEU A 142 16.28 6.07 -18.72
CA LEU A 142 17.12 7.26 -18.51
C LEU A 142 17.77 7.76 -19.82
N ASN A 143 18.23 6.86 -20.70
CA ASN A 143 18.78 7.26 -22.00
C ASN A 143 17.67 7.55 -23.04
N GLY A 144 16.43 7.14 -22.74
CA GLY A 144 15.29 7.28 -23.61
C GLY A 144 14.50 8.58 -23.39
N ASN A 145 13.20 8.49 -23.63
CA ASN A 145 12.29 9.64 -23.58
C ASN A 145 12.28 10.30 -22.19
N LEU A 146 12.28 9.50 -21.13
CA LEU A 146 12.21 9.97 -19.76
C LEU A 146 13.40 10.86 -19.38
N GLY A 147 14.65 10.45 -19.65
CA GLY A 147 15.79 11.31 -19.30
C GLY A 147 15.84 12.59 -20.13
N ASN A 148 15.40 12.54 -21.39
CA ASN A 148 15.24 13.74 -22.21
C ASN A 148 14.18 14.68 -21.65
N LYS A 149 13.01 14.17 -21.26
CA LYS A 149 11.95 14.94 -20.58
C LYS A 149 12.42 15.53 -19.27
N PHE A 150 13.10 14.74 -18.42
CA PHE A 150 13.62 15.22 -17.15
C PHE A 150 14.64 16.35 -17.36
N LYS A 151 15.54 16.19 -18.33
CA LYS A 151 16.51 17.23 -18.71
C LYS A 151 15.81 18.50 -19.20
N GLU A 152 14.75 18.36 -20.00
CA GLU A 152 13.97 19.51 -20.46
C GLU A 152 13.21 20.18 -19.32
N GLY A 153 12.61 19.39 -18.43
CA GLY A 153 11.97 19.88 -17.20
C GLY A 153 12.94 20.68 -16.34
N LEU A 154 14.19 20.20 -16.16
CA LEU A 154 15.24 20.93 -15.45
C LEU A 154 15.61 22.25 -16.14
N LYS A 155 15.72 22.27 -17.47
CA LYS A 155 15.98 23.54 -18.20
C LYS A 155 14.84 24.52 -18.00
N ASN A 156 13.59 24.05 -18.05
CA ASN A 156 12.42 24.87 -17.81
C ASN A 156 12.41 25.42 -16.38
N SER A 157 12.75 24.60 -15.37
CA SER A 157 12.94 25.06 -13.99
C SER A 157 13.99 26.16 -13.90
N ILE A 158 15.14 25.99 -14.56
CA ILE A 158 16.22 26.98 -14.55
C ILE A 158 15.78 28.28 -15.22
N SER A 159 15.09 28.21 -16.36
CA SER A 159 14.54 29.39 -17.06
C SER A 159 13.58 30.15 -16.16
N LEU A 160 12.64 29.43 -15.55
CA LEU A 160 11.70 29.99 -14.58
C LEU A 160 12.46 30.65 -13.42
N CYS A 161 13.42 29.97 -12.78
CA CYS A 161 14.20 30.58 -11.70
C CYS A 161 14.91 31.88 -12.14
N ASN A 162 15.43 31.94 -13.37
CA ASN A 162 16.04 33.16 -13.90
C ASN A 162 15.00 34.28 -14.09
N GLU A 163 13.80 33.97 -14.57
CA GLU A 163 12.68 34.92 -14.68
C GLU A 163 12.26 35.44 -13.30
N GLY A 164 12.14 34.56 -12.30
CA GLY A 164 11.84 34.92 -10.92
C GLY A 164 12.93 35.81 -10.29
N LEU A 165 14.20 35.53 -10.56
CA LEU A 165 15.32 36.40 -10.14
C LEU A 165 15.24 37.78 -10.79
N ALA A 166 14.94 37.86 -12.09
CA ALA A 166 14.75 39.12 -12.81
C ALA A 166 13.54 39.91 -12.26
N LEU A 167 12.46 39.22 -11.91
CA LEU A 167 11.28 39.81 -11.28
C LEU A 167 11.63 40.39 -9.90
N MET A 168 12.34 39.65 -9.06
CA MET A 168 12.81 40.15 -7.76
C MET A 168 13.70 41.40 -7.90
N GLU A 169 14.56 41.45 -8.91
CA GLU A 169 15.38 42.63 -9.17
C GLU A 169 14.52 43.83 -9.58
N SER A 170 13.48 43.64 -10.42
CA SER A 170 12.54 44.71 -10.76
C SER A 170 11.72 45.18 -9.54
N MET A 171 11.40 44.29 -8.61
CA MET A 171 10.71 44.66 -7.37
C MET A 171 11.58 45.54 -6.46
N LYS A 172 12.90 45.36 -6.46
CA LYS A 172 13.81 46.28 -5.75
C LYS A 172 13.74 47.69 -6.29
N GLU A 173 13.61 47.87 -7.61
CA GLU A 173 13.44 49.21 -8.20
C GLU A 173 12.16 49.87 -7.67
N ILE A 174 11.06 49.12 -7.64
CA ILE A 174 9.79 49.60 -7.10
C ILE A 174 9.89 49.91 -5.60
N GLU A 175 10.58 49.07 -4.83
CA GLU A 175 10.86 49.32 -3.41
C GLU A 175 11.59 50.67 -3.23
N THR A 176 12.61 50.95 -4.04
CA THR A 176 13.33 52.24 -3.98
C THR A 176 12.44 53.44 -4.32
N LYS A 177 11.56 53.31 -5.32
CA LYS A 177 10.57 54.35 -5.68
C LYS A 177 9.59 54.61 -4.54
N LEU A 178 9.05 53.54 -3.93
CA LEU A 178 8.17 53.65 -2.76
C LEU A 178 8.87 54.31 -1.57
N LEU A 179 10.13 53.96 -1.29
CA LEU A 179 10.90 54.58 -0.22
C LEU A 179 11.14 56.07 -0.47
N SER A 180 11.43 56.47 -1.71
CA SER A 180 11.54 57.88 -2.11
C SER A 180 10.21 58.61 -1.90
N TRP A 181 9.11 58.00 -2.33
CA TRP A 181 7.79 58.59 -2.19
C TRP A 181 7.34 58.72 -0.73
N LYS A 182 7.59 57.72 0.10
CA LYS A 182 7.37 57.80 1.56
C LYS A 182 8.08 59.00 2.17
N LYS A 183 9.35 59.25 1.79
CA LYS A 183 10.10 60.43 2.25
C LYS A 183 9.42 61.73 1.80
N HIS A 184 8.93 61.78 0.58
CA HIS A 184 8.21 62.95 0.06
C HIS A 184 6.90 63.21 0.80
N LEU A 185 6.08 62.18 1.03
CA LEU A 185 4.82 62.30 1.77
C LEU A 185 5.05 62.78 3.21
N LEU A 186 6.06 62.24 3.90
CA LEU A 186 6.45 62.72 5.23
C LEU A 186 6.88 64.20 5.24
N ALA A 187 7.56 64.66 4.18
CA ALA A 187 7.92 66.07 4.04
C ALA A 187 6.68 66.96 3.79
N GLN A 188 5.73 66.49 2.98
CA GLN A 188 4.47 67.20 2.75
C GLN A 188 3.62 67.28 4.03
N GLU A 189 3.49 66.17 4.77
CA GLU A 189 2.81 66.12 6.07
C GLU A 189 3.39 67.17 7.02
N LYS A 190 4.72 67.21 7.16
CA LYS A 190 5.41 68.20 7.99
C LYS A 190 5.13 69.64 7.55
N ASN A 191 5.14 69.91 6.25
CA ASN A 191 4.85 71.25 5.71
C ASN A 191 3.39 71.65 5.94
N LEU A 192 2.45 70.70 5.81
CA LEU A 192 1.04 70.93 6.07
C LEU A 192 0.78 71.24 7.55
N SER A 193 1.38 70.46 8.45
CA SER A 193 1.33 70.69 9.90
C SER A 193 1.85 72.09 10.26
N ALA A 194 3.01 72.49 9.71
CA ALA A 194 3.54 73.84 9.90
C ALA A 194 2.61 74.93 9.34
N CYS A 195 2.00 74.70 8.17
CA CYS A 195 1.03 75.64 7.60
C CYS A 195 -0.22 75.82 8.46
N MET A 196 -0.67 74.75 9.12
CA MET A 196 -1.85 74.73 10.00
C MET A 196 -1.59 75.46 11.33
N GLU A 197 -0.38 75.40 11.87
CA GLU A 197 -0.01 76.15 13.10
C GLU A 197 -0.03 77.68 12.87
N ASP A 198 0.23 78.14 11.65
CA ASP A 198 0.29 79.57 11.28
C ASP A 198 -1.08 80.20 10.89
N LEU A 199 -2.18 79.44 10.96
CA LEU A 199 -3.45 79.81 10.31
C LEU A 199 -4.20 80.97 11.01
N GLU A 200 -4.05 81.14 12.33
CA GLU A 200 -4.84 82.11 13.11
C GLU A 200 -4.45 83.58 12.87
N ASN A 201 -3.28 83.85 12.28
CA ASN A 201 -2.74 85.20 12.09
C ASN A 201 -2.43 85.54 10.61
N THR A 202 -2.84 84.70 9.65
CA THR A 202 -2.47 84.90 8.23
C THR A 202 -3.48 85.78 7.47
N SER A 203 -2.98 86.67 6.61
CA SER A 203 -3.83 87.49 5.73
C SER A 203 -4.56 86.63 4.69
N GLU A 204 -5.72 87.09 4.21
CA GLU A 204 -6.54 86.38 3.22
C GLU A 204 -5.75 85.99 1.94
N ALA A 205 -4.85 86.86 1.48
CA ALA A 205 -4.00 86.60 0.32
C ALA A 205 -3.02 85.45 0.57
N ALA A 206 -2.41 85.40 1.77
CA ALA A 206 -1.53 84.31 2.16
C ALA A 206 -2.29 82.99 2.35
N LEU A 207 -3.54 83.06 2.83
CA LEU A 207 -4.41 81.90 2.99
C LEU A 207 -4.78 81.29 1.62
N LYS A 208 -5.12 82.12 0.62
CA LYS A 208 -5.38 81.67 -0.76
C LYS A 208 -4.16 81.01 -1.39
N ALA A 209 -2.96 81.57 -1.19
CA ALA A 209 -1.72 80.98 -1.69
C ALA A 209 -1.41 79.62 -1.02
N LYS A 210 -1.63 79.50 0.30
CA LYS A 210 -1.50 78.22 1.02
C LYS A 210 -2.51 77.18 0.53
N PHE A 211 -3.76 77.59 0.28
CA PHE A 211 -4.81 76.69 -0.24
C PHE A 211 -4.52 76.23 -1.68
N ASP A 212 -4.02 77.11 -2.55
CA ASP A 212 -3.59 76.75 -3.91
C ASP A 212 -2.40 75.77 -3.89
N ALA A 213 -1.43 75.98 -3.01
CA ALA A 213 -0.33 75.04 -2.80
C ALA A 213 -0.85 73.66 -2.34
N PHE A 214 -1.80 73.63 -1.41
CA PHE A 214 -2.44 72.40 -0.95
C PHE A 214 -3.17 71.65 -2.07
N LEU A 215 -3.96 72.35 -2.90
CA LEU A 215 -4.65 71.73 -4.03
C LEU A 215 -3.69 71.15 -5.07
N LYS A 216 -2.58 71.85 -5.35
CA LYS A 216 -1.51 71.34 -6.22
C LYS A 216 -0.84 70.10 -5.65
N THR A 217 -0.61 70.07 -4.34
CA THR A 217 -0.09 68.90 -3.63
C THR A 217 -1.03 67.70 -3.73
N MET A 218 -2.33 67.91 -3.48
CA MET A 218 -3.35 66.85 -3.60
C MET A 218 -3.43 66.28 -5.01
N SER A 219 -3.50 67.15 -6.03
CA SER A 219 -3.54 66.74 -7.43
C SER A 219 -2.30 65.92 -7.83
N TRP A 220 -1.12 66.28 -7.33
CA TRP A 220 0.10 65.52 -7.60
C TRP A 220 0.09 64.15 -6.92
N CYS A 221 -0.44 64.04 -5.70
CA CYS A 221 -0.58 62.77 -4.99
C CYS A 221 -1.50 61.79 -5.73
N ASP A 222 -2.62 62.26 -6.31
CA ASP A 222 -3.52 61.43 -7.10
C ASP A 222 -2.84 60.89 -8.37
N VAL A 223 -2.10 61.74 -9.09
CA VAL A 223 -1.35 61.33 -10.28
C VAL A 223 -0.27 60.28 -9.93
N VAL A 224 0.47 60.49 -8.83
CA VAL A 224 1.51 59.55 -8.40
C VAL A 224 0.91 58.21 -7.95
N LYS A 225 -0.25 58.23 -7.27
CA LYS A 225 -0.98 57.01 -6.90
C LYS A 225 -1.34 56.17 -8.12
N GLU A 226 -1.89 56.79 -9.17
CA GLU A 226 -2.26 56.09 -10.40
C GLU A 226 -1.02 55.54 -11.14
N ILE A 227 0.08 56.30 -11.18
CA ILE A 227 1.36 55.83 -11.75
C ILE A 227 1.83 54.57 -11.00
N LEU A 228 1.84 54.60 -9.67
CA LEU A 228 2.28 53.45 -8.88
C LEU A 228 1.35 52.25 -9.08
N LEU A 229 0.03 52.45 -9.04
CA LEU A 229 -0.93 51.38 -9.32
C LEU A 229 -0.65 50.72 -10.67
N SER A 230 -0.35 51.51 -11.71
CA SER A 230 0.02 50.97 -13.03
C SER A 230 1.36 50.22 -13.02
N GLU A 231 2.37 50.72 -12.30
CA GLU A 231 3.68 50.06 -12.18
C GLU A 231 3.61 48.74 -11.38
N PHE A 232 2.66 48.61 -10.44
CA PHE A 232 2.47 47.40 -9.62
C PHE A 232 1.67 46.28 -10.31
N GLN A 233 0.81 46.62 -11.28
CA GLN A 233 -0.03 45.62 -11.96
C GLN A 233 0.80 44.61 -12.76
N LEU A 234 1.86 45.06 -13.44
CA LEU A 234 2.65 44.19 -14.30
C LEU A 234 3.50 43.16 -13.50
N PRO A 235 4.22 43.53 -12.43
CA PRO A 235 4.89 42.57 -11.56
C PRO A 235 3.93 41.59 -10.90
N ALA A 236 2.74 42.05 -10.48
CA ALA A 236 1.73 41.18 -9.86
C ALA A 236 1.27 40.07 -10.81
N LEU A 237 0.92 40.42 -12.06
CA LEU A 237 0.58 39.44 -13.09
C LEU A 237 1.73 38.46 -13.36
N LYS A 238 2.98 38.95 -13.38
CA LYS A 238 4.16 38.08 -13.55
C LYS A 238 4.38 37.12 -12.38
N VAL A 239 4.06 37.51 -11.14
CA VAL A 239 4.14 36.60 -9.98
C VAL A 239 3.12 35.47 -10.13
N ASP A 240 1.89 35.78 -10.57
CA ASP A 240 0.85 34.78 -10.76
C ASP A 240 1.18 33.81 -11.91
N ASP A 241 1.64 34.34 -13.06
CA ASP A 241 2.10 33.53 -14.20
C ASP A 241 3.28 32.62 -13.80
N PHE A 242 4.22 33.15 -13.02
CA PHE A 242 5.36 32.39 -12.49
C PHE A 242 4.93 31.25 -11.56
N GLY A 243 3.96 31.52 -10.68
CA GLY A 243 3.37 30.50 -9.81
C GLY A 243 2.69 29.37 -10.60
N GLY A 244 1.91 29.72 -11.62
CA GLY A 244 1.28 28.75 -12.52
C GLY A 244 2.30 27.89 -13.28
N GLY A 245 3.38 28.50 -13.77
CA GLY A 245 4.47 27.80 -14.45
C GLY A 245 5.18 26.78 -13.55
N LEU A 246 5.47 27.15 -12.29
CA LEU A 246 6.08 26.24 -11.31
C LEU A 246 5.15 25.06 -10.96
N GLN A 247 3.85 25.32 -10.80
CA GLN A 247 2.89 24.27 -10.51
C GLN A 247 2.78 23.26 -11.66
N SER A 248 2.60 23.74 -12.89
CA SER A 248 2.52 22.87 -14.09
C SER A 248 3.77 21.99 -14.23
N LEU A 249 4.95 22.58 -14.02
CA LEU A 249 6.21 21.85 -14.11
C LEU A 249 6.35 20.77 -13.03
N ASN A 250 5.90 21.07 -11.80
CA ASN A 250 5.88 20.11 -10.71
C ASN A 250 4.92 18.94 -11.00
N GLU A 251 3.75 19.22 -11.57
CA GLU A 251 2.78 18.19 -11.97
C GLU A 251 3.35 17.26 -13.05
N ASP A 252 4.04 17.80 -14.06
CA ASP A 252 4.71 17.03 -15.11
C ASP A 252 5.82 16.13 -14.55
N LEU A 253 6.66 16.67 -13.65
CA LEU A 253 7.73 15.90 -13.00
C LEU A 253 7.18 14.78 -12.11
N GLU A 254 6.13 15.05 -11.33
CA GLU A 254 5.49 14.03 -10.49
C GLU A 254 4.72 12.99 -11.32
N ALA A 255 4.16 13.34 -12.48
CA ALA A 255 3.60 12.37 -13.42
C ALA A 255 4.68 11.43 -13.97
N GLU A 256 5.83 11.98 -14.35
CA GLU A 256 6.91 11.21 -14.94
C GLU A 256 7.62 10.32 -13.88
N LYS A 257 7.80 10.83 -12.66
CA LYS A 257 8.32 10.07 -11.50
C LYS A 257 7.44 8.87 -11.15
N ARG A 258 6.11 8.98 -11.28
CA ARG A 258 5.18 7.85 -11.09
C ARG A 258 5.40 6.72 -12.08
N HIS A 259 6.00 6.98 -13.25
CA HIS A 259 6.37 5.94 -14.21
C HIS A 259 7.68 5.23 -13.86
N LEU A 260 8.54 5.87 -13.06
CA LEU A 260 9.85 5.35 -12.65
C LEU A 260 9.81 4.49 -11.39
N LEU A 261 8.93 4.85 -10.46
CA LEU A 261 8.75 4.07 -9.25
C LEU A 261 8.05 2.75 -9.62
N PRO A 262 8.46 1.61 -9.05
CA PRO A 262 7.80 0.33 -9.30
C PRO A 262 6.28 0.49 -9.13
N LYS A 263 5.49 -0.01 -10.09
CA LYS A 263 4.02 0.04 -10.08
C LYS A 263 3.38 -0.60 -8.84
N GLU A 264 4.18 -1.16 -7.94
CA GLU A 264 3.79 -1.89 -6.73
C GLU A 264 3.62 -1.01 -5.47
N LEU A 265 3.87 0.31 -5.55
CA LEU A 265 3.68 1.25 -4.44
C LEU A 265 2.39 2.11 -4.41
N PRO A 266 1.45 2.10 -5.39
CA PRO A 266 0.25 2.91 -5.28
C PRO A 266 -0.67 2.35 -4.20
N ALA A 267 -1.57 3.20 -3.70
CA ALA A 267 -2.68 2.79 -2.84
C ALA A 267 -3.29 1.49 -3.36
N LEU A 268 -3.57 0.53 -2.46
CA LEU A 268 -4.15 -0.76 -2.80
C LEU A 268 -5.37 -0.52 -3.71
N ALA A 269 -5.21 -0.84 -4.99
CA ALA A 269 -6.29 -0.73 -5.96
C ALA A 269 -7.46 -1.61 -5.52
N LYS A 270 -8.63 -1.42 -6.14
CA LYS A 270 -9.85 -2.17 -5.80
C LYS A 270 -9.65 -3.70 -5.85
N ASN A 271 -8.73 -4.19 -6.69
CA ASN A 271 -8.31 -5.58 -6.77
C ASN A 271 -6.79 -5.67 -6.74
N VAL A 272 -6.21 -6.27 -5.70
CA VAL A 272 -4.74 -6.44 -5.57
C VAL A 272 -4.41 -7.92 -5.45
N SER A 273 -3.36 -8.36 -6.15
CA SER A 273 -2.78 -9.70 -5.95
C SER A 273 -1.46 -9.58 -5.19
N ILE A 274 -1.30 -10.36 -4.13
CA ILE A 274 -0.11 -10.45 -3.30
C ILE A 274 0.45 -11.85 -3.49
N ASN A 275 1.47 -11.96 -4.34
CA ASN A 275 2.05 -13.22 -4.72
C ASN A 275 3.42 -13.36 -4.04
N GLY A 276 3.56 -14.39 -3.19
CA GLY A 276 4.82 -14.76 -2.59
C GLY A 276 5.32 -13.88 -1.44
N GLU A 277 6.39 -14.35 -0.78
CA GLU A 277 6.88 -13.77 0.47
C GLU A 277 7.42 -12.35 0.29
N ARG A 278 8.07 -12.11 -0.84
CA ARG A 278 8.67 -10.82 -1.14
C ARG A 278 7.63 -9.71 -1.15
N MET A 279 6.53 -9.92 -1.89
CA MET A 279 5.44 -8.95 -1.99
C MET A 279 4.71 -8.80 -0.65
N SER A 280 4.53 -9.89 0.09
CA SER A 280 3.99 -9.87 1.46
C SER A 280 4.80 -8.94 2.38
N LYS A 281 6.12 -9.13 2.46
CA LYS A 281 7.00 -8.29 3.28
C LYS A 281 6.98 -6.82 2.83
N LYS A 282 6.95 -6.58 1.52
CA LYS A 282 6.88 -5.23 0.94
C LYS A 282 5.62 -4.51 1.43
N ILE A 283 4.47 -5.17 1.37
CA ILE A 283 3.19 -4.61 1.86
C ILE A 283 3.23 -4.36 3.38
N LEU A 284 3.82 -5.29 4.14
CA LEU A 284 3.98 -5.14 5.60
C LEU A 284 4.90 -3.98 6.00
N GLN A 285 5.92 -3.68 5.19
CA GLN A 285 6.85 -2.56 5.40
C GLN A 285 6.22 -1.23 4.99
N VAL A 286 5.61 -1.18 3.81
CA VAL A 286 5.03 0.04 3.23
C VAL A 286 3.75 0.44 3.95
N ARG A 287 2.97 -0.54 4.43
CA ARG A 287 1.64 -0.35 5.03
C ARG A 287 0.77 0.64 4.25
N PRO A 288 0.52 0.40 2.95
CA PRO A 288 -0.28 1.31 2.14
C PRO A 288 -1.63 1.61 2.79
N ILE A 289 -2.15 2.81 2.58
CA ILE A 289 -3.48 3.17 3.08
C ILE A 289 -4.50 2.36 2.28
N ILE A 290 -5.34 1.59 2.99
CA ILE A 290 -6.46 0.89 2.38
C ILE A 290 -7.62 1.89 2.31
N PRO A 291 -8.14 2.20 1.12
CA PRO A 291 -9.16 3.24 0.97
C PRO A 291 -10.40 2.93 1.81
N VAL A 292 -10.79 3.89 2.65
CA VAL A 292 -11.96 3.79 3.53
C VAL A 292 -13.21 4.15 2.73
N GLY A 293 -13.84 3.17 2.07
CA GLY A 293 -15.10 3.44 1.36
C GLY A 293 -15.62 2.30 0.50
N ASP A 294 -14.72 1.64 -0.24
CA ASP A 294 -15.02 0.43 -1.02
C ASP A 294 -14.27 -0.76 -0.41
N LYS A 295 -14.93 -1.92 -0.31
CA LYS A 295 -14.27 -3.16 0.12
C LYS A 295 -13.23 -3.54 -0.94
N ALA A 296 -11.97 -3.15 -0.72
CA ALA A 296 -10.86 -3.61 -1.54
C ALA A 296 -10.77 -5.14 -1.46
N THR A 297 -10.62 -5.77 -2.63
CA THR A 297 -10.49 -7.21 -2.76
C THR A 297 -9.02 -7.55 -2.95
N VAL A 298 -8.51 -8.44 -2.11
CA VAL A 298 -7.09 -8.82 -2.10
C VAL A 298 -6.99 -10.32 -2.28
N THR A 299 -6.28 -10.74 -3.33
CA THR A 299 -5.93 -12.14 -3.55
C THR A 299 -4.54 -12.37 -3.01
N VAL A 300 -4.38 -13.28 -2.05
CA VAL A 300 -3.09 -13.65 -1.46
C VAL A 300 -2.73 -15.03 -1.99
N VAL A 301 -1.63 -15.12 -2.73
CA VAL A 301 -1.16 -16.36 -3.38
C VAL A 301 0.18 -16.76 -2.79
N SER A 302 0.20 -17.90 -2.10
CA SER A 302 1.42 -18.58 -1.66
C SER A 302 1.67 -19.75 -2.59
N SER A 303 2.79 -19.77 -3.33
CA SER A 303 3.11 -20.87 -4.25
C SER A 303 4.24 -21.74 -3.73
N VAL A 304 4.46 -22.89 -4.36
CA VAL A 304 5.55 -23.82 -3.99
C VAL A 304 6.92 -23.15 -4.19
N GLU A 305 7.06 -22.35 -5.25
CA GLU A 305 8.28 -21.65 -5.63
C GLU A 305 8.55 -20.42 -4.76
N ASP A 306 7.49 -19.76 -4.27
CA ASP A 306 7.56 -18.57 -3.43
C ASP A 306 6.52 -18.64 -2.30
N PRO A 307 6.77 -19.43 -1.24
CA PRO A 307 5.84 -19.59 -0.13
C PRO A 307 5.86 -18.37 0.79
N ILE A 308 4.67 -17.87 1.15
CA ILE A 308 4.50 -16.76 2.10
C ILE A 308 4.70 -17.28 3.53
N THR A 309 5.88 -17.02 4.08
CA THR A 309 6.26 -17.30 5.47
C THR A 309 5.74 -16.25 6.46
N SER A 310 5.50 -15.01 6.02
CA SER A 310 4.90 -13.92 6.80
C SER A 310 3.38 -13.84 6.71
N LEU A 311 2.72 -14.93 6.30
CA LEU A 311 1.29 -14.93 5.96
C LEU A 311 0.42 -14.41 7.12
N GLN A 312 0.76 -14.79 8.34
CA GLN A 312 0.02 -14.40 9.53
C GLN A 312 0.02 -12.89 9.77
N ASP A 313 1.19 -12.25 9.66
CA ASP A 313 1.33 -10.80 9.80
C ASP A 313 0.60 -10.08 8.66
N LEU A 314 0.72 -10.60 7.43
CA LEU A 314 0.05 -10.06 6.26
C LEU A 314 -1.47 -10.06 6.43
N LEU A 315 -2.06 -11.19 6.82
CA LEU A 315 -3.50 -11.30 7.03
C LEU A 315 -3.97 -10.35 8.14
N LEU A 316 -3.22 -10.24 9.24
CA LEU A 316 -3.53 -9.29 10.31
C LEU A 316 -3.55 -7.83 9.81
N TYR A 317 -2.62 -7.46 8.95
CA TYR A 317 -2.57 -6.14 8.34
C TYR A 317 -3.75 -5.89 7.39
N LEU A 318 -4.03 -6.82 6.47
CA LEU A 318 -5.11 -6.70 5.48
C LEU A 318 -6.48 -6.55 6.12
N MET A 319 -6.71 -7.25 7.22
CA MET A 319 -7.97 -7.21 7.96
C MET A 319 -8.23 -5.87 8.65
N ASN A 320 -7.19 -5.19 9.15
CA ASN A 320 -7.35 -3.87 9.76
C ASN A 320 -7.89 -2.86 8.75
N GLY A 321 -7.67 -3.08 7.45
CA GLY A 321 -8.25 -2.29 6.36
C GLY A 321 -9.63 -2.75 5.88
N ARG A 322 -10.29 -3.71 6.54
CA ARG A 322 -11.60 -4.26 6.14
C ARG A 322 -11.65 -4.81 4.71
N THR A 323 -10.54 -5.39 4.26
CA THR A 323 -10.45 -5.99 2.93
C THR A 323 -11.23 -7.30 2.83
N VAL A 324 -11.64 -7.65 1.61
CA VAL A 324 -12.16 -8.97 1.25
C VAL A 324 -10.97 -9.78 0.74
N ILE A 325 -10.74 -10.97 1.30
CA ILE A 325 -9.53 -11.76 1.09
C ILE A 325 -9.87 -13.03 0.32
N HIS A 326 -9.22 -13.22 -0.83
CA HIS A 326 -9.16 -14.52 -1.52
C HIS A 326 -7.83 -15.16 -1.17
N LEU A 327 -7.85 -16.20 -0.33
CA LEU A 327 -6.63 -16.84 0.14
C LEU A 327 -6.33 -18.09 -0.68
N ARG A 328 -5.16 -18.13 -1.31
CA ARG A 328 -4.72 -19.24 -2.17
C ARG A 328 -3.36 -19.75 -1.72
N LEU A 329 -3.37 -20.73 -0.84
CA LEU A 329 -2.18 -21.41 -0.33
C LEU A 329 -1.88 -22.59 -1.26
N LEU A 330 -1.39 -22.27 -2.46
CA LEU A 330 -1.08 -23.25 -3.50
C LEU A 330 0.11 -24.14 -3.12
N ASP A 331 1.00 -23.63 -2.27
CA ASP A 331 2.06 -24.41 -1.63
C ASP A 331 1.51 -25.60 -0.83
N SER A 332 0.52 -25.39 0.05
CA SER A 332 -0.11 -26.49 0.78
C SER A 332 -1.13 -27.25 -0.07
N PHE A 333 -1.83 -26.55 -0.97
CA PHE A 333 -2.89 -27.14 -1.80
C PHE A 333 -2.36 -28.17 -2.81
N PHE A 334 -1.21 -27.91 -3.43
CA PHE A 334 -0.61 -28.83 -4.40
C PHE A 334 0.55 -29.65 -3.85
N ASN A 335 1.19 -29.22 -2.75
CA ASN A 335 2.38 -29.89 -2.21
C ASN A 335 2.24 -30.24 -0.72
N GLY A 336 1.49 -31.31 -0.43
CA GLY A 336 1.27 -31.80 0.93
C GLY A 336 2.48 -32.43 1.63
N ASN A 337 3.68 -32.39 1.05
CA ASN A 337 4.88 -33.00 1.64
C ASN A 337 5.78 -32.02 2.41
N SER A 338 5.50 -30.71 2.38
CA SER A 338 6.29 -29.78 3.18
C SER A 338 5.83 -29.82 4.63
N SER A 339 6.67 -30.35 5.51
CA SER A 339 6.51 -30.31 6.98
C SER A 339 6.35 -28.89 7.55
N SER A 340 6.54 -27.85 6.71
CA SER A 340 6.35 -26.43 7.02
C SER A 340 4.97 -25.88 6.66
N ALA A 341 4.06 -26.66 6.05
CA ALA A 341 2.77 -26.18 5.51
C ALA A 341 1.55 -26.64 6.31
N ASP A 342 1.65 -26.66 7.64
CA ASP A 342 0.44 -26.73 8.45
C ASP A 342 -0.25 -25.36 8.42
N ASP A 343 -1.22 -25.22 7.52
CA ASP A 343 -2.00 -23.99 7.37
C ASP A 343 -2.76 -23.65 8.66
N PHE A 344 -3.03 -24.63 9.56
CA PHE A 344 -3.56 -24.32 10.88
C PHE A 344 -2.65 -23.37 11.66
N ILE A 345 -1.34 -23.61 11.64
CA ILE A 345 -0.35 -22.77 12.31
C ILE A 345 -0.28 -21.40 11.64
N ARG A 346 -0.23 -21.38 10.30
CA ARG A 346 -0.15 -20.13 9.51
C ARG A 346 -1.38 -19.25 9.74
N LEU A 347 -2.56 -19.85 9.88
CA LEU A 347 -3.84 -19.18 10.09
C LEU A 347 -4.21 -19.01 11.56
N GLN A 348 -3.39 -19.48 12.51
CA GLN A 348 -3.79 -19.55 13.91
C GLN A 348 -4.27 -18.20 14.45
N LEU A 349 -3.48 -17.12 14.34
CA LEU A 349 -3.88 -15.79 14.82
C LEU A 349 -5.07 -15.19 14.04
N PHE A 350 -5.19 -15.51 12.75
CA PHE A 350 -6.32 -15.10 11.92
C PHE A 350 -7.64 -15.68 12.47
N LEU A 351 -7.62 -16.98 12.79
CA LEU A 351 -8.78 -17.71 13.30
C LEU A 351 -9.16 -17.32 14.73
N HIS A 352 -8.18 -17.12 15.61
CA HIS A 352 -8.44 -16.76 17.02
C HIS A 352 -9.21 -15.45 17.18
N LYS A 353 -9.06 -14.53 16.22
CA LYS A 353 -9.73 -13.23 16.26
C LYS A 353 -11.05 -13.20 15.47
N LYS A 354 -11.59 -14.36 15.07
CA LYS A 354 -12.89 -14.52 14.38
C LYS A 354 -13.01 -13.73 13.08
N PHE A 355 -11.95 -13.68 12.29
CA PHE A 355 -11.93 -12.90 11.05
C PHE A 355 -12.31 -13.67 9.79
N GLY A 356 -12.88 -14.88 9.94
CA GLY A 356 -13.35 -15.65 8.79
C GLY A 356 -14.32 -14.86 7.90
N ALA A 357 -15.09 -13.92 8.45
CA ALA A 357 -15.97 -13.01 7.69
C ALA A 357 -15.29 -12.13 6.63
N HIS A 358 -13.97 -11.98 6.67
CA HIS A 358 -13.21 -11.29 5.62
C HIS A 358 -12.80 -12.20 4.47
N LEU A 359 -12.92 -13.52 4.61
CA LEU A 359 -12.51 -14.50 3.63
C LEU A 359 -13.64 -14.70 2.60
N ALA A 360 -13.34 -14.49 1.33
CA ALA A 360 -14.26 -14.75 0.22
C ALA A 360 -13.95 -16.07 -0.50
N SER A 361 -12.71 -16.54 -0.47
CA SER A 361 -12.36 -17.88 -0.92
C SER A 361 -11.15 -18.40 -0.20
N PHE A 362 -11.02 -19.73 -0.14
CA PHE A 362 -9.87 -20.39 0.46
C PHE A 362 -9.41 -21.55 -0.42
N TYR A 363 -8.10 -21.69 -0.63
CA TYR A 363 -7.45 -22.86 -1.20
C TYR A 363 -6.27 -23.24 -0.29
N GLY A 364 -6.20 -24.49 0.14
CA GLY A 364 -5.11 -24.96 1.00
C GLY A 364 -5.44 -26.31 1.67
N HIS A 365 -4.69 -26.65 2.71
CA HIS A 365 -4.95 -27.83 3.55
C HIS A 365 -5.66 -27.41 4.84
N LEU A 366 -6.79 -28.01 5.17
CA LEU A 366 -7.52 -27.70 6.40
C LEU A 366 -8.11 -28.95 7.03
N VAL A 367 -7.87 -29.09 8.33
CA VAL A 367 -8.63 -30.02 9.18
C VAL A 367 -9.94 -29.37 9.64
N TYR A 368 -10.93 -30.19 9.96
CA TYR A 368 -12.27 -29.70 10.33
C TYR A 368 -12.27 -28.80 11.57
N SER A 369 -11.42 -29.10 12.56
CA SER A 369 -11.29 -28.30 13.79
C SER A 369 -10.79 -26.87 13.53
N THR A 370 -10.06 -26.66 12.44
CA THR A 370 -9.60 -25.37 11.96
C THR A 370 -10.72 -24.64 11.23
N TRP A 371 -11.43 -25.34 10.34
CA TRP A 371 -12.58 -24.81 9.61
C TRP A 371 -13.69 -24.31 10.53
N ALA A 372 -14.02 -25.05 11.59
CA ALA A 372 -15.03 -24.68 12.56
C ALA A 372 -14.75 -23.33 13.26
N LYS A 373 -13.52 -22.79 13.17
CA LYS A 373 -13.15 -21.46 13.69
C LYS A 373 -13.31 -20.34 12.66
N ILE A 374 -13.45 -20.66 11.37
CA ILE A 374 -13.69 -19.69 10.29
C ILE A 374 -15.13 -19.16 10.38
N ASP A 375 -16.08 -20.02 10.79
CA ASP A 375 -17.48 -19.64 11.09
C ASP A 375 -18.19 -18.87 9.96
N VAL A 376 -17.80 -19.11 8.71
CA VAL A 376 -18.45 -18.53 7.53
C VAL A 376 -18.57 -19.51 6.38
N GLY A 377 -19.65 -19.36 5.60
CA GLY A 377 -19.81 -20.05 4.33
C GLY A 377 -19.08 -19.30 3.22
N LEU A 378 -18.09 -19.94 2.62
CA LEU A 378 -17.33 -19.45 1.48
C LEU A 378 -18.02 -19.84 0.16
N PRO A 379 -18.11 -18.93 -0.82
CA PRO A 379 -18.61 -19.26 -2.16
C PRO A 379 -17.67 -20.17 -2.96
N GLN A 380 -16.37 -20.12 -2.69
CA GLN A 380 -15.36 -20.90 -3.41
C GLN A 380 -14.37 -21.49 -2.40
N LEU A 381 -14.19 -22.81 -2.47
CA LEU A 381 -13.39 -23.56 -1.51
C LEU A 381 -12.57 -24.64 -2.21
N GLY A 382 -11.26 -24.58 -2.01
CA GLY A 382 -10.28 -25.57 -2.38
C GLY A 382 -9.68 -26.26 -1.16
N LEU A 383 -9.78 -27.58 -1.10
CA LEU A 383 -9.24 -28.41 -0.02
C LEU A 383 -8.24 -29.43 -0.56
N HIS A 384 -7.11 -29.58 0.13
CA HIS A 384 -6.15 -30.65 -0.12
C HIS A 384 -6.48 -31.89 0.71
N LEU A 385 -6.45 -33.07 0.09
CA LEU A 385 -6.42 -34.37 0.75
C LEU A 385 -4.97 -34.81 0.84
N GLN A 386 -4.37 -34.69 2.03
CA GLN A 386 -3.02 -35.17 2.33
C GLN A 386 -3.03 -36.65 2.70
N SER A 387 -4.09 -37.10 3.36
CA SER A 387 -4.32 -38.50 3.75
C SER A 387 -5.75 -38.94 3.44
N GLY A 388 -5.99 -40.26 3.42
CA GLY A 388 -7.35 -40.78 3.26
C GLY A 388 -8.28 -40.49 4.46
N ALA A 389 -7.73 -40.14 5.64
CA ALA A 389 -8.51 -39.70 6.79
C ALA A 389 -9.11 -38.30 6.58
N ASP A 390 -8.46 -37.46 5.75
CA ASP A 390 -8.88 -36.08 5.48
C ASP A 390 -10.25 -36.02 4.80
N VAL A 391 -10.68 -37.12 4.14
CA VAL A 391 -11.99 -37.18 3.47
C VAL A 391 -13.14 -36.95 4.46
N ALA A 392 -13.02 -37.44 5.68
CA ALA A 392 -14.02 -37.21 6.73
C ALA A 392 -14.10 -35.73 7.11
N ASP A 393 -12.97 -35.04 7.18
CA ASP A 393 -12.92 -33.62 7.47
C ASP A 393 -13.46 -32.80 6.28
N VAL A 394 -13.07 -33.13 5.05
CA VAL A 394 -13.61 -32.49 3.83
C VAL A 394 -15.13 -32.59 3.77
N ASN A 395 -15.73 -33.76 4.05
CA ASN A 395 -17.19 -33.88 4.05
C ASN A 395 -17.85 -32.96 5.08
N LYS A 396 -17.33 -32.92 6.31
CA LYS A 396 -17.85 -32.03 7.36
C LYS A 396 -17.71 -30.57 6.96
N ILE A 397 -16.54 -30.17 6.47
CA ILE A 397 -16.26 -28.82 5.98
C ILE A 397 -17.27 -28.41 4.90
N LEU A 398 -17.46 -29.27 3.89
CA LEU A 398 -18.38 -28.98 2.78
C LEU A 398 -19.84 -28.89 3.24
N ASN A 399 -20.23 -29.70 4.22
CA ASN A 399 -21.56 -29.66 4.83
C ASN A 399 -21.80 -28.37 5.60
N ASP A 400 -20.91 -28.03 6.52
CA ASP A 400 -20.98 -26.78 7.29
C ASP A 400 -20.99 -25.55 6.36
N ASN A 401 -20.10 -25.54 5.35
CA ASN A 401 -20.02 -24.44 4.39
C ASN A 401 -21.34 -24.18 3.64
N PHE A 402 -22.12 -25.23 3.41
CA PHE A 402 -23.38 -25.17 2.70
C PHE A 402 -24.54 -24.70 3.60
N ASP A 403 -24.58 -25.19 4.84
CA ASP A 403 -25.69 -24.93 5.76
C ASP A 403 -25.74 -23.46 6.22
N VAL A 404 -24.59 -22.78 6.28
CA VAL A 404 -24.50 -21.35 6.63
C VAL A 404 -25.29 -20.45 5.67
N LYS A 405 -25.44 -20.83 4.40
CA LYS A 405 -26.15 -20.01 3.40
C LYS A 405 -27.67 -20.02 3.54
N ASN A 406 -28.25 -20.95 4.32
CA ASN A 406 -29.70 -21.09 4.47
C ASN A 406 -30.27 -20.40 5.71
N VAL A 407 -29.45 -19.71 6.50
CA VAL A 407 -29.94 -18.94 7.65
C VAL A 407 -30.65 -17.68 7.15
N LYS A 408 -31.98 -17.70 7.13
CA LYS A 408 -32.80 -16.50 6.90
C LYS A 408 -32.34 -15.40 7.87
N PRO A 409 -32.07 -14.17 7.40
CA PRO A 409 -31.77 -13.07 8.31
C PRO A 409 -32.90 -12.94 9.33
N ALA A 410 -32.53 -12.79 10.61
CA ALA A 410 -33.51 -12.71 11.69
C ALA A 410 -34.49 -11.54 11.43
N PRO A 411 -35.82 -11.75 11.57
CA PRO A 411 -36.79 -10.70 11.33
C PRO A 411 -36.69 -9.66 12.45
N GLY A 412 -36.02 -8.53 12.19
CA GLY A 412 -35.96 -7.40 13.12
C GLY A 412 -34.63 -6.65 13.18
N GLU A 413 -33.54 -7.18 12.60
CA GLU A 413 -32.30 -6.40 12.51
C GLU A 413 -32.33 -5.48 11.30
N HIS A 414 -32.66 -4.21 11.52
CA HIS A 414 -32.36 -3.14 10.58
C HIS A 414 -30.83 -2.93 10.53
N SER A 415 -30.13 -3.83 9.83
CA SER A 415 -28.69 -3.66 9.60
C SER A 415 -28.49 -2.56 8.56
N SER A 416 -27.78 -1.50 8.93
CA SER A 416 -27.22 -0.52 8.00
C SER A 416 -25.96 -1.08 7.31
N SER A 417 -25.81 -2.41 7.25
CA SER A 417 -24.74 -3.06 6.51
C SER A 417 -25.25 -3.33 5.10
N ASN A 418 -24.79 -2.52 4.14
CA ASN A 418 -24.69 -2.91 2.73
C ASN A 418 -23.63 -4.04 2.58
N GLY A 419 -23.79 -5.11 3.36
CA GLY A 419 -23.03 -6.33 3.26
C GLY A 419 -23.61 -7.13 2.12
N ALA A 420 -22.85 -7.27 1.05
CA ALA A 420 -23.14 -8.08 -0.13
C ALA A 420 -23.82 -9.41 0.25
N SER A 421 -25.15 -9.45 0.20
CA SER A 421 -25.94 -10.66 -0.04
C SER A 421 -25.85 -10.96 -1.54
N ALA A 422 -24.62 -11.23 -1.98
CA ALA A 422 -24.30 -11.56 -3.35
C ALA A 422 -24.06 -13.07 -3.39
N LEU A 423 -25.13 -13.85 -3.47
CA LEU A 423 -25.18 -15.17 -4.11
C LEU A 423 -26.63 -15.69 -4.06
N MET A 424 -27.52 -14.97 -4.75
CA MET A 424 -28.78 -15.52 -5.26
C MET A 424 -28.67 -15.83 -6.76
N THR A 425 -27.48 -15.69 -7.35
CA THR A 425 -27.19 -16.26 -8.66
C THR A 425 -27.23 -17.76 -8.46
N GLY A 426 -28.09 -18.48 -9.20
CA GLY A 426 -28.25 -19.93 -9.11
C GLY A 426 -27.03 -20.73 -9.57
N GLU A 427 -25.84 -20.18 -9.40
CA GLU A 427 -24.56 -20.82 -9.71
C GLU A 427 -24.26 -21.90 -8.65
N PRO A 428 -23.87 -23.10 -9.07
CA PRO A 428 -23.54 -24.18 -8.17
C PRO A 428 -22.31 -23.81 -7.33
N PHE A 429 -22.31 -24.24 -6.06
CA PHE A 429 -21.12 -24.13 -5.23
C PHE A 429 -20.00 -25.01 -5.80
N ILE A 430 -18.81 -24.44 -5.96
CA ILE A 430 -17.64 -25.13 -6.53
C ILE A 430 -16.73 -25.56 -5.39
N ALA A 431 -16.50 -26.87 -5.29
CA ALA A 431 -15.57 -27.50 -4.37
C ALA A 431 -14.38 -28.06 -5.14
N ASP A 432 -13.23 -27.39 -5.03
CA ASP A 432 -11.97 -27.84 -5.59
C ASP A 432 -11.29 -28.81 -4.59
N ILE A 433 -10.93 -30.02 -5.01
CA ILE A 433 -10.32 -31.03 -4.13
C ILE A 433 -9.03 -31.52 -4.76
N ALA A 434 -7.89 -31.10 -4.19
CA ALA A 434 -6.58 -31.61 -4.60
C ALA A 434 -6.25 -32.91 -3.87
N ILE A 435 -5.75 -33.90 -4.61
CA ILE A 435 -5.46 -35.23 -4.08
C ILE A 435 -3.95 -35.47 -4.09
N ASN A 436 -3.38 -35.78 -2.92
CA ASN A 436 -1.96 -36.08 -2.80
C ASN A 436 -1.58 -37.39 -3.53
N LYS A 437 -0.41 -37.39 -4.16
CA LYS A 437 0.20 -38.54 -4.83
C LYS A 437 0.53 -39.70 -3.86
N SER A 438 0.51 -39.49 -2.54
CA SER A 438 0.71 -40.57 -1.57
C SER A 438 -0.54 -41.40 -1.25
N ILE A 439 -1.75 -40.89 -1.55
CA ILE A 439 -3.01 -41.55 -1.17
C ILE A 439 -3.27 -42.76 -2.06
N ASN A 440 -3.60 -43.90 -1.46
CA ASN A 440 -4.05 -45.11 -2.14
C ASN A 440 -5.56 -45.32 -1.95
N GLU A 441 -6.15 -46.17 -2.81
CA GLU A 441 -7.57 -46.51 -2.72
C GLU A 441 -7.97 -47.03 -1.33
N ASN A 442 -7.10 -47.83 -0.71
CA ASN A 442 -7.35 -48.44 0.60
C ASN A 442 -7.26 -47.44 1.77
N ASP A 443 -6.62 -46.29 1.55
CA ASP A 443 -6.51 -45.24 2.57
C ASP A 443 -7.85 -44.49 2.71
N ILE A 444 -8.69 -44.53 1.68
CA ILE A 444 -9.98 -43.83 1.63
C ILE A 444 -11.05 -44.63 2.37
N VAL A 445 -11.17 -44.31 3.66
CA VAL A 445 -12.12 -44.92 4.59
C VAL A 445 -13.56 -44.40 4.42
N ALA A 446 -13.72 -43.20 3.87
CA ALA A 446 -15.01 -42.54 3.64
C ALA A 446 -15.11 -42.03 2.20
N ARG A 447 -16.33 -41.92 1.66
CA ARG A 447 -16.57 -41.37 0.31
C ARG A 447 -16.94 -39.90 0.40
N LEU A 448 -16.82 -39.15 -0.71
CA LEU A 448 -17.37 -37.81 -0.76
C LEU A 448 -18.90 -37.85 -0.76
N GLU A 449 -19.53 -37.04 0.09
CA GLU A 449 -20.98 -36.89 0.15
C GLU A 449 -21.47 -36.00 -0.99
N LEU A 450 -21.73 -36.60 -2.15
CA LEU A 450 -22.18 -35.89 -3.34
C LEU A 450 -23.58 -35.29 -3.13
N LYS A 451 -23.69 -33.96 -3.29
CA LYS A 451 -24.97 -33.24 -3.34
C LYS A 451 -25.20 -32.67 -4.74
N THR A 452 -26.45 -32.68 -5.20
CA THR A 452 -26.84 -32.27 -6.57
C THR A 452 -26.58 -30.81 -6.90
N ASN A 453 -26.39 -29.97 -5.88
CA ASN A 453 -26.13 -28.54 -6.01
C ASN A 453 -24.66 -28.16 -5.80
N ARG A 454 -23.76 -29.15 -5.82
CA ARG A 454 -22.32 -28.96 -5.69
C ARG A 454 -21.61 -29.44 -6.95
N LEU A 455 -20.75 -28.61 -7.47
CA LEU A 455 -19.81 -28.96 -8.52
C LEU A 455 -18.47 -29.33 -7.88
N TYR A 456 -18.10 -30.61 -7.95
CA TYR A 456 -16.79 -31.07 -7.50
C TYR A 456 -15.79 -30.98 -8.64
N ARG A 457 -14.65 -30.36 -8.37
CA ARG A 457 -13.47 -30.31 -9.25
C ARG A 457 -12.35 -31.07 -8.57
N LEU A 458 -12.03 -32.25 -9.06
CA LEU A 458 -10.92 -33.03 -8.51
C LEU A 458 -9.63 -32.61 -9.19
N HIS A 459 -8.57 -32.34 -8.43
CA HIS A 459 -7.26 -31.96 -8.94
C HIS A 459 -6.24 -33.06 -8.67
N LEU A 460 -5.67 -33.63 -9.72
CA LEU A 460 -4.53 -34.54 -9.68
C LEU A 460 -3.29 -33.78 -10.13
N VAL A 461 -2.16 -33.93 -9.45
CA VAL A 461 -0.92 -33.17 -9.73
C VAL A 461 0.22 -34.13 -10.00
N LYS A 462 1.03 -33.86 -11.04
CA LYS A 462 2.26 -34.62 -11.38
C LYS A 462 2.00 -36.12 -11.54
N LEU A 463 1.00 -36.43 -12.36
CA LEU A 463 0.62 -37.81 -12.64
C LEU A 463 1.57 -38.41 -13.68
N GLU A 464 2.15 -39.57 -13.36
CA GLU A 464 2.94 -40.38 -14.29
C GLU A 464 2.15 -41.63 -14.70
N ASP A 465 2.55 -42.28 -15.80
CA ASP A 465 1.87 -43.49 -16.29
C ASP A 465 1.68 -44.57 -15.19
N GLY A 466 2.68 -44.76 -14.34
CA GLY A 466 2.63 -45.74 -13.24
C GLY A 466 1.68 -45.36 -12.10
N ASP A 467 1.21 -44.12 -12.02
CA ASP A 467 0.29 -43.66 -10.98
C ASP A 467 -1.17 -43.91 -11.34
N TRP A 468 -1.49 -44.18 -12.60
CA TRP A 468 -2.87 -44.19 -13.07
C TRP A 468 -3.75 -45.23 -12.37
N ASP A 469 -3.26 -46.46 -12.20
CA ASP A 469 -4.01 -47.51 -11.52
C ASP A 469 -4.39 -47.10 -10.09
N ARG A 470 -3.43 -46.52 -9.36
CA ARG A 470 -3.65 -45.98 -8.01
C ARG A 470 -4.66 -44.84 -8.03
N CYS A 471 -4.47 -43.85 -8.89
CA CYS A 471 -5.34 -42.67 -8.97
C CYS A 471 -6.76 -43.01 -9.42
N SER A 472 -6.92 -43.94 -10.37
CA SER A 472 -8.24 -44.40 -10.80
C SER A 472 -8.99 -45.09 -9.66
N GLY A 473 -8.31 -45.91 -8.84
CA GLY A 473 -8.87 -46.52 -7.62
C GLY A 473 -9.28 -45.47 -6.58
N VAL A 474 -8.44 -44.48 -6.34
CA VAL A 474 -8.74 -43.33 -5.45
C VAL A 474 -9.97 -42.56 -5.91
N VAL A 475 -10.03 -42.17 -7.18
CA VAL A 475 -11.20 -41.47 -7.77
C VAL A 475 -12.44 -42.36 -7.70
N ARG A 476 -12.31 -43.67 -7.98
CA ARG A 476 -13.40 -44.65 -7.84
C ARG A 476 -13.99 -44.61 -6.46
N ARG A 477 -13.13 -44.64 -5.45
CA ARG A 477 -13.52 -44.76 -4.06
C ARG A 477 -14.12 -43.46 -3.55
N LEU A 478 -13.59 -42.31 -3.96
CA LEU A 478 -14.14 -40.99 -3.61
C LEU A 478 -15.51 -40.74 -4.23
N LEU A 479 -15.70 -41.12 -5.51
CA LEU A 479 -16.89 -40.79 -6.31
C LEU A 479 -17.82 -41.98 -6.60
N SER A 480 -17.68 -43.11 -5.91
CA SER A 480 -18.34 -44.38 -6.27
C SER A 480 -19.83 -44.19 -6.60
N CYS A 481 -20.15 -44.24 -7.89
CA CYS A 481 -21.46 -43.89 -8.42
C CYS A 481 -22.52 -44.94 -8.06
N THR A 482 -23.60 -44.50 -7.44
CA THR A 482 -24.92 -45.18 -7.45
C THR A 482 -26.04 -44.25 -7.91
N LEU A 483 -25.71 -43.04 -8.38
CA LEU A 483 -26.71 -42.05 -8.76
C LEU A 483 -26.97 -42.14 -10.26
N ASN A 484 -28.20 -42.53 -10.61
CA ASN A 484 -28.76 -42.48 -11.98
C ASN A 484 -28.90 -41.05 -12.55
N GLY A 485 -28.21 -40.06 -11.98
CA GLY A 485 -28.25 -38.66 -12.39
C GLY A 485 -26.90 -38.22 -12.92
N LYS A 486 -26.88 -37.68 -14.14
CA LYS A 486 -25.69 -37.07 -14.73
C LYS A 486 -25.37 -35.79 -13.95
N LEU A 487 -24.40 -35.86 -13.05
CA LEU A 487 -23.79 -34.68 -12.44
C LEU A 487 -22.68 -34.20 -13.40
N ASP A 488 -22.45 -32.90 -13.50
CA ASP A 488 -21.44 -32.32 -14.39
C ASP A 488 -20.11 -32.09 -13.65
N HIS A 489 -19.62 -33.07 -12.88
CA HIS A 489 -18.34 -32.91 -12.16
C HIS A 489 -17.15 -32.77 -13.12
N GLU A 490 -16.07 -32.15 -12.66
CA GLU A 490 -14.86 -31.96 -13.46
C GLU A 490 -13.65 -32.68 -12.83
N LEU A 491 -12.80 -33.29 -13.67
CA LEU A 491 -11.47 -33.75 -13.28
C LEU A 491 -10.42 -32.85 -13.94
N TRP A 492 -9.49 -32.36 -13.15
CA TRP A 492 -8.41 -31.49 -13.57
C TRP A 492 -7.09 -32.22 -13.31
N ILE A 493 -6.29 -32.42 -14.35
CA ILE A 493 -4.97 -33.03 -14.24
C ILE A 493 -3.93 -31.94 -14.52
N HIS A 494 -3.19 -31.58 -13.48
CA HIS A 494 -2.10 -30.61 -13.50
C HIS A 494 -0.79 -31.33 -13.76
N ASP A 495 0.01 -30.79 -14.68
CA ASP A 495 1.31 -31.35 -15.07
C ASP A 495 1.20 -32.83 -15.49
N CYS A 496 0.54 -33.04 -16.64
CA CYS A 496 0.41 -34.37 -17.26
C CYS A 496 1.53 -34.66 -18.27
N SER A 497 2.69 -33.98 -18.13
CA SER A 497 3.86 -34.20 -18.98
C SER A 497 4.38 -35.65 -18.90
N GLY A 498 4.12 -36.33 -17.77
CA GLY A 498 4.47 -37.74 -17.54
C GLY A 498 3.44 -38.77 -18.04
N LEU A 499 2.33 -38.35 -18.67
CA LEU A 499 1.31 -39.26 -19.17
C LEU A 499 1.47 -39.54 -20.67
N SER A 500 1.50 -40.82 -21.03
CA SER A 500 1.40 -41.26 -22.42
C SER A 500 -0.02 -41.11 -22.95
N ALA A 501 -0.16 -40.97 -24.28
CA ALA A 501 -1.45 -40.90 -24.95
C ALA A 501 -2.35 -42.12 -24.62
N GLY A 502 -1.75 -43.31 -24.44
CA GLY A 502 -2.46 -44.51 -24.05
C GLY A 502 -3.10 -44.40 -22.66
N VAL A 503 -2.36 -43.88 -21.68
CA VAL A 503 -2.91 -43.66 -20.33
C VAL A 503 -3.96 -42.55 -20.33
N MET A 504 -3.77 -41.49 -21.12
CA MET A 504 -4.78 -40.43 -21.27
C MET A 504 -6.11 -40.96 -21.84
N ALA A 505 -6.05 -41.84 -22.85
CA ALA A 505 -7.24 -42.50 -23.38
C ALA A 505 -7.91 -43.40 -22.32
N GLN A 506 -7.11 -44.11 -21.50
CA GLN A 506 -7.63 -44.89 -20.39
C GLN A 506 -8.30 -44.01 -19.33
N VAL A 507 -7.75 -42.83 -19.04
CA VAL A 507 -8.36 -41.85 -18.13
C VAL A 507 -9.73 -41.43 -18.64
N ALA A 508 -9.82 -40.99 -19.88
CA ALA A 508 -11.09 -40.54 -20.45
C ALA A 508 -12.15 -41.66 -20.49
N ASN A 509 -11.75 -42.87 -20.91
CA ASN A 509 -12.63 -44.04 -20.90
C ASN A 509 -13.07 -44.44 -19.50
N TYR A 510 -12.18 -44.33 -18.51
CA TYR A 510 -12.49 -44.62 -17.12
C TYR A 510 -13.53 -43.64 -16.57
N LEU A 511 -13.34 -42.34 -16.81
CA LEU A 511 -14.26 -41.28 -16.38
C LEU A 511 -15.66 -41.52 -16.94
N TYR A 512 -15.75 -41.84 -18.23
CA TYR A 512 -17.02 -42.13 -18.89
C TYR A 512 -17.75 -43.33 -18.27
N ASN A 513 -17.03 -44.44 -18.04
CA ASN A 513 -17.67 -45.68 -17.62
C ASN A 513 -17.95 -45.76 -16.11
N ASN A 514 -17.19 -45.03 -15.28
CA ASN A 514 -17.16 -45.26 -13.83
C ASN A 514 -17.50 -44.03 -12.98
N THR A 515 -17.67 -42.86 -13.59
CA THR A 515 -17.86 -41.61 -12.84
C THR A 515 -18.95 -40.73 -13.46
N SER A 516 -19.44 -39.77 -12.67
CA SER A 516 -20.29 -38.67 -13.16
C SER A 516 -19.45 -37.44 -13.55
N ILE A 517 -18.24 -37.63 -14.09
CA ILE A 517 -17.40 -36.52 -14.53
C ILE A 517 -17.68 -36.25 -16.01
N GLY A 518 -18.28 -35.10 -16.30
CA GLY A 518 -18.63 -34.70 -17.67
C GLY A 518 -17.51 -33.98 -18.41
N THR A 519 -16.55 -33.42 -17.66
CA THR A 519 -15.47 -32.59 -18.21
C THR A 519 -14.11 -33.01 -17.65
N LEU A 520 -13.16 -33.27 -18.55
CA LEU A 520 -11.76 -33.51 -18.22
C LEU A 520 -10.92 -32.31 -18.70
N ARG A 521 -10.20 -31.67 -17.78
CA ARG A 521 -9.27 -30.58 -18.09
C ARG A 521 -7.85 -31.02 -17.83
N MET A 522 -6.95 -30.72 -18.76
CA MET A 522 -5.57 -31.14 -18.66
C MET A 522 -4.65 -29.96 -18.97
N ASN A 523 -3.64 -29.75 -18.13
CA ASN A 523 -2.54 -28.86 -18.44
C ASN A 523 -1.34 -29.69 -18.90
N ASN A 524 -1.04 -29.64 -20.20
CA ASN A 524 0.13 -30.25 -20.77
C ASN A 524 0.93 -29.21 -21.54
N HIS A 525 1.99 -28.68 -20.92
CA HIS A 525 2.91 -27.75 -21.57
C HIS A 525 3.83 -28.43 -22.59
N SER A 526 3.89 -29.77 -22.60
CA SER A 526 4.81 -30.57 -23.43
C SER A 526 4.16 -31.30 -24.60
N MET A 527 2.83 -31.34 -24.69
CA MET A 527 2.15 -32.11 -25.73
C MET A 527 1.91 -31.27 -26.98
N GLU A 528 2.35 -31.79 -28.13
CA GLU A 528 2.15 -31.15 -29.42
C GLU A 528 0.66 -31.01 -29.75
N GLU A 529 0.29 -29.95 -30.46
CA GLU A 529 -1.11 -29.66 -30.84
C GLU A 529 -1.77 -30.83 -31.60
N ALA A 530 -1.01 -31.56 -32.42
CA ALA A 530 -1.48 -32.74 -33.12
C ALA A 530 -1.90 -33.88 -32.15
N GLN A 531 -1.13 -34.09 -31.09
CA GLN A 531 -1.45 -35.08 -30.05
C GLN A 531 -2.66 -34.64 -29.21
N GLN A 532 -2.81 -33.34 -28.95
CA GLN A 532 -4.01 -32.78 -28.32
C GLN A 532 -5.26 -33.05 -29.15
N HIS A 533 -5.18 -32.85 -30.47
CA HIS A 533 -6.29 -33.17 -31.38
C HIS A 533 -6.59 -34.66 -31.43
N GLU A 534 -5.58 -35.53 -31.43
CA GLU A 534 -5.77 -36.97 -31.42
C GLU A 534 -6.48 -37.43 -30.14
N VAL A 535 -6.02 -36.98 -28.97
CA VAL A 535 -6.65 -37.32 -27.68
C VAL A 535 -8.06 -36.73 -27.62
N ALA A 536 -8.29 -35.49 -28.05
CA ALA A 536 -9.63 -34.90 -28.12
C ALA A 536 -10.57 -35.72 -29.01
N ALA A 537 -10.09 -36.16 -30.18
CA ALA A 537 -10.86 -36.95 -31.13
C ALA A 537 -11.24 -38.31 -30.55
N GLN A 538 -10.30 -39.01 -29.90
CA GLN A 538 -10.58 -40.26 -29.20
C GLN A 538 -11.62 -40.04 -28.10
N CYS A 539 -11.52 -38.93 -27.35
CA CYS A 539 -12.38 -38.67 -26.21
C CYS A 539 -13.79 -38.21 -26.55
N SER A 540 -13.97 -37.61 -27.73
CA SER A 540 -15.30 -37.26 -28.25
C SER A 540 -16.23 -38.47 -28.41
N GLN A 541 -15.67 -39.69 -28.55
CA GLN A 541 -16.43 -40.93 -28.66
C GLN A 541 -17.14 -41.31 -27.35
N TRP A 542 -16.72 -40.74 -26.22
CA TRP A 542 -17.23 -41.05 -24.89
C TRP A 542 -18.08 -39.93 -24.29
N HIS A 543 -18.57 -38.96 -25.09
CA HIS A 543 -19.35 -37.81 -24.59
C HIS A 543 -18.67 -37.01 -23.45
N THR A 544 -17.37 -37.16 -23.27
CA THR A 544 -16.56 -36.42 -22.29
C THR A 544 -15.94 -35.23 -23.00
N THR A 545 -16.15 -34.02 -22.48
CA THR A 545 -15.52 -32.84 -23.05
C THR A 545 -14.09 -32.72 -22.52
N ILE A 546 -13.10 -32.65 -23.41
CA ILE A 546 -11.71 -32.43 -23.04
C ILE A 546 -11.28 -31.02 -23.38
N HIS A 547 -10.63 -30.36 -22.42
CA HIS A 547 -10.00 -29.06 -22.63
C HIS A 547 -8.50 -29.12 -22.32
N PHE A 548 -7.68 -28.85 -23.34
CA PHE A 548 -6.24 -28.65 -23.24
C PHE A 548 -5.95 -27.17 -22.99
N SER A 549 -6.27 -26.72 -21.78
CA SER A 549 -5.87 -25.42 -21.23
C SER A 549 -6.51 -25.32 -19.85
N ILE A 550 -5.67 -25.13 -18.84
CA ILE A 550 -6.15 -24.78 -17.51
C ILE A 550 -6.14 -23.26 -17.43
N PRO A 551 -7.27 -22.61 -17.06
CA PRO A 551 -7.25 -21.20 -16.72
C PRO A 551 -6.16 -20.94 -15.69
N SER A 552 -5.34 -19.92 -15.89
CA SER A 552 -4.40 -19.47 -14.86
C SER A 552 -5.17 -19.26 -13.55
N PHE A 553 -4.80 -19.99 -12.49
CA PHE A 553 -5.49 -19.94 -11.19
C PHE A 553 -5.61 -18.52 -10.67
#